data_AF-A0A3L6J7I1-F1
#
_entry.id   AF-A0A3L6J7I1-F1
#
_cell.length_a   1.000
_cell.length_b   1.000
_cell.length_c   1.000
_cell.angle_alpha   90.00
_cell.angle_beta   90.00
_cell.angle_gamma   90.00
#
_symmetry.space_group_name_H-M   'P 1'
#
loop_
_entity.id
_entity.type
_entity.pdbx_description
1 polymer ?
#
loop_
_entity_poly.entity_id
_entity_poly.type
_entity_poly.pdbx_seq_one_letter_code
_entity_poly.pdbx_strand_id
1 'polypeptide(L)'
;MDIVLLYTTIFVFLIAFAFSMVGQGGGSMYSPLLILLGYAVSISTSTSLVLTLITSLSAGYVFYRKKMIDFRTSFLFIPGVCLGAFMGGALVAFVDETFLLWLFVFFLAGLGGRMVYTFWERGKIEDEFPKCIVTTMYPPIVLFSFGVGLISGLLGIGGGVLIVPFIIYICKHPTKFAAGSSLVIVSFSAFSGLLGYAAFRAFDIPLILVTGIAVLIGGNLGARTSMR
;
A
#
# COMPACT_ATOMS: atom_id res chain seq x y z
N MET A 1 23.15 4.64 18.23
CA MET A 1 21.83 4.65 17.59
C MET A 1 21.11 5.88 18.09
N ASP A 2 20.79 6.81 17.20
CA ASP A 2 20.07 8.02 17.57
C ASP A 2 18.70 7.65 18.13
N ILE A 3 18.28 8.33 19.20
CA ILE A 3 17.01 8.10 19.90
C ILE A 3 15.83 8.14 18.90
N VAL A 4 15.90 9.01 17.90
CA VAL A 4 14.91 9.13 16.82
C VAL A 4 14.80 7.85 15.98
N LEU A 5 15.93 7.20 15.66
CA LEU A 5 15.96 6.00 14.84
C LEU A 5 15.41 4.78 15.60
N LEU A 6 15.64 4.72 16.92
CA LEU A 6 15.01 3.72 17.79
C LEU A 6 13.49 3.86 17.80
N TYR A 7 12.96 5.07 18.03
CA TYR A 7 11.52 5.33 17.99
C TYR A 7 10.92 4.99 16.63
N THR A 8 11.57 5.43 15.54
CA THR A 8 11.13 5.13 14.17
C THR A 8 10.95 3.62 13.98
N THR A 9 11.93 2.83 14.40
CA THR A 9 11.92 1.37 14.24
C THR A 9 10.77 0.71 15.00
N ILE A 10 10.51 1.15 16.24
CA ILE A 10 9.43 0.61 17.08
C ILE A 10 8.07 0.93 16.46
N PHE A 11 7.84 2.17 16.04
CA PHE A 11 6.57 2.55 15.43
C PHE A 11 6.34 1.86 14.08
N VAL A 12 7.38 1.81 13.24
CA VAL A 12 7.32 1.11 11.95
C VAL A 12 7.03 -0.38 12.13
N PHE A 13 7.61 -1.02 13.15
CA PHE A 13 7.28 -2.40 13.52
C PHE A 13 5.81 -2.58 13.88
N LEU A 14 5.27 -1.71 14.75
CA LEU A 14 3.87 -1.76 15.18
C LEU A 14 2.91 -1.55 14.00
N ILE A 15 3.22 -0.59 13.13
CA ILE A 15 2.47 -0.34 11.90
C ILE A 15 2.52 -1.55 10.98
N ALA A 16 3.70 -2.14 10.76
CA ALA A 16 3.87 -3.34 9.93
C ALA A 16 3.01 -4.49 10.46
N PHE A 17 3.03 -4.70 11.77
CA PHE A 17 2.23 -5.72 12.43
C PHE A 17 0.73 -5.50 12.22
N ALA A 18 0.21 -4.30 12.53
CA ALA A 18 -1.21 -3.98 12.40
C ALA A 18 -1.69 -3.98 10.94
N PHE A 19 -0.97 -3.34 10.03
CA PHE A 19 -1.38 -3.22 8.62
C PHE A 19 -1.23 -4.53 7.84
N SER A 20 -0.30 -5.40 8.28
CA SER A 20 -0.21 -6.74 7.72
C SER A 20 -1.38 -7.64 8.12
N MET A 21 -2.03 -7.38 9.26
CA MET A 21 -3.25 -8.12 9.62
C MET A 21 -4.40 -7.80 8.66
N VAL A 22 -4.45 -6.55 8.17
CA VAL A 22 -5.49 -6.06 7.27
C VAL A 22 -5.18 -6.36 5.79
N GLY A 23 -3.92 -6.72 5.46
CA GLY A 23 -3.49 -7.00 4.08
C GLY A 23 -3.20 -5.74 3.25
N GLN A 24 -2.89 -4.62 3.90
CA GLN A 24 -2.78 -3.32 3.25
C GLN A 24 -1.33 -2.89 2.96
N GLY A 25 -0.33 -3.59 3.50
CA GLY A 25 1.09 -3.37 3.17
C GLY A 25 1.76 -2.15 3.84
N GLY A 26 1.10 -1.46 4.78
CA GLY A 26 1.72 -0.47 5.69
C GLY A 26 2.06 0.91 5.11
N GLY A 27 2.21 1.06 3.79
CA GLY A 27 2.70 2.28 3.14
C GLY A 27 1.91 3.56 3.43
N SER A 28 0.60 3.47 3.69
CA SER A 28 -0.20 4.63 4.11
C SER A 28 0.26 5.29 5.39
N MET A 29 0.87 4.53 6.29
CA MET A 29 1.28 5.02 7.61
C MET A 29 2.78 5.22 7.72
N TYR A 30 3.61 4.58 6.89
CA TYR A 30 5.06 4.82 6.90
C TYR A 30 5.43 6.22 6.44
N SER A 31 4.91 6.67 5.29
CA SER A 31 5.20 8.01 4.76
C SER A 31 4.86 9.17 5.74
N PRO A 32 3.65 9.24 6.34
CA PRO A 32 3.34 10.31 7.28
C PRO A 32 4.10 10.20 8.59
N LEU A 33 4.39 8.99 9.06
CA LEU A 33 5.15 8.79 10.29
C LEU A 33 6.59 9.30 10.14
N LEU A 34 7.24 9.00 9.02
CA LEU A 34 8.59 9.49 8.75
C LEU A 34 8.62 11.02 8.62
N ILE A 35 7.61 11.62 7.98
CA ILE A 35 7.47 13.08 7.91
C ILE A 35 7.29 13.67 9.33
N LEU A 36 6.45 13.06 10.16
CA LEU A 36 6.20 13.51 11.54
C LEU A 36 7.45 13.39 12.45
N LEU A 37 8.36 12.48 12.13
CA LEU A 37 9.65 12.32 12.80
C LEU A 37 10.74 13.28 12.27
N GLY A 38 10.38 14.19 11.37
CA GLY A 38 11.26 15.24 10.86
C GLY A 38 12.07 14.87 9.63
N TYR A 39 11.79 13.74 8.97
CA TYR A 39 12.44 13.40 7.71
C TYR A 39 11.82 14.17 6.54
N ALA A 40 12.65 14.54 5.56
CA ALA A 40 12.18 15.18 4.33
C ALA A 40 11.17 14.29 3.59
N VAL A 41 10.14 14.91 2.98
CA VAL A 41 9.05 14.21 2.27
C VAL A 41 9.62 13.28 1.20
N SER A 42 10.65 13.74 0.50
CA SER A 42 11.38 12.96 -0.49
C SER A 42 11.93 11.64 0.07
N ILE A 43 12.69 11.68 1.17
CA ILE A 43 13.32 10.49 1.78
C ILE A 43 12.24 9.56 2.36
N SER A 44 11.20 10.16 2.94
CA SER A 44 10.05 9.45 3.49
C SER A 44 9.34 8.60 2.43
N THR A 45 9.05 9.18 1.26
CA THR A 45 8.37 8.50 0.16
C THR A 45 9.15 7.29 -0.35
N SER A 46 10.47 7.42 -0.55
CA SER A 46 11.32 6.31 -0.99
C SER A 46 11.40 5.20 0.05
N THR A 47 11.69 5.55 1.30
CA THR A 47 11.80 4.60 2.39
C THR A 47 10.46 3.88 2.59
N SER A 48 9.34 4.59 2.49
CA SER A 48 8.00 4.01 2.57
C SER A 48 7.74 3.00 1.44
N LEU A 49 8.13 3.29 0.19
CA LEU A 49 7.98 2.33 -0.91
C LEU A 49 8.80 1.05 -0.68
N VAL A 50 10.04 1.19 -0.19
CA VAL A 50 10.88 0.03 0.15
C VAL A 50 10.27 -0.77 1.29
N LEU A 51 9.85 -0.11 2.37
CA LEU A 51 9.22 -0.78 3.51
C LEU A 51 7.94 -1.48 3.09
N THR A 52 7.10 -0.82 2.30
CA THR A 52 5.85 -1.40 1.78
C THR A 52 6.12 -2.64 0.95
N LEU A 53 7.12 -2.60 0.06
CA LEU A 53 7.55 -3.75 -0.73
C LEU A 53 7.95 -4.93 0.17
N ILE A 54 8.80 -4.66 1.16
CA ILE A 54 9.27 -5.66 2.12
C ILE A 54 8.10 -6.26 2.91
N THR A 55 7.19 -5.42 3.41
CA THR A 55 6.01 -5.85 4.18
C THR A 55 5.10 -6.70 3.31
N SER A 56 4.83 -6.26 2.09
CA SER A 56 3.88 -6.91 1.19
C SER A 56 4.41 -8.24 0.66
N LEU A 57 5.71 -8.38 0.43
CA LEU A 57 6.33 -9.67 0.13
C LEU A 57 6.27 -10.62 1.34
N SER A 58 6.63 -10.16 2.54
CA SER A 58 6.63 -10.98 3.76
C SER A 58 5.22 -11.47 4.12
N ALA A 59 4.25 -10.55 4.14
CA ALA A 59 2.85 -10.87 4.38
C ALA A 59 2.24 -11.68 3.24
N GLY A 60 2.51 -11.29 1.98
CA GLY A 60 2.02 -11.97 0.79
C GLY A 60 2.46 -13.43 0.73
N TYR A 61 3.67 -13.76 1.16
CA TYR A 61 4.13 -15.14 1.29
C TYR A 61 3.27 -15.97 2.27
N VAL A 62 2.87 -15.39 3.39
CA VAL A 62 2.00 -16.05 4.38
C VAL A 62 0.59 -16.30 3.82
N PHE A 63 0.01 -15.31 3.14
CA PHE A 63 -1.29 -15.45 2.47
C PHE A 63 -1.24 -16.43 1.28
N TYR A 64 -0.13 -16.45 0.54
CA TYR A 64 0.11 -17.37 -0.58
C TYR A 64 0.12 -18.83 -0.12
N ARG A 65 0.83 -19.13 0.98
CA ARG A 65 0.90 -20.48 1.56
C ARG A 65 -0.46 -21.06 1.94
N LYS A 66 -1.47 -20.19 2.12
CA LYS A 66 -2.83 -20.57 2.52
C LYS A 66 -3.85 -20.46 1.39
N LYS A 67 -3.40 -20.25 0.15
CA LYS A 67 -4.22 -20.20 -1.07
C LYS A 67 -5.34 -19.14 -1.03
N MET A 68 -5.15 -18.05 -0.28
CA MET A 68 -6.11 -16.93 -0.20
C MET A 68 -5.75 -15.78 -1.14
N ILE A 69 -5.09 -16.09 -2.25
CA ILE A 69 -4.71 -15.10 -3.27
C ILE A 69 -5.44 -15.46 -4.55
N ASP A 70 -6.32 -14.56 -5.01
CA ASP A 70 -6.88 -14.64 -6.34
C ASP A 70 -5.92 -13.98 -7.34
N PHE A 71 -5.16 -14.82 -8.05
CA PHE A 71 -4.21 -14.39 -9.06
C PHE A 71 -4.88 -13.81 -10.31
N ARG A 72 -6.10 -14.24 -10.66
CA ARG A 72 -6.80 -13.69 -11.83
C ARG A 72 -7.13 -12.22 -11.61
N THR A 73 -7.73 -11.92 -10.46
CA THR A 73 -8.06 -10.54 -10.10
C THR A 73 -6.78 -9.72 -9.92
N SER A 74 -5.75 -10.26 -9.27
CA SER A 74 -4.50 -9.52 -9.05
C SER A 74 -3.82 -9.12 -10.36
N PHE A 75 -3.70 -10.06 -11.32
CA PHE A 75 -3.01 -9.81 -12.58
C PHE A 75 -3.70 -8.75 -13.45
N LEU A 76 -5.00 -8.52 -13.24
CA LEU A 76 -5.75 -7.48 -13.93
C LEU A 76 -5.33 -6.06 -13.51
N PHE A 77 -5.06 -5.85 -12.21
CA PHE A 77 -4.71 -4.52 -11.70
C PHE A 77 -3.24 -4.18 -11.93
N ILE A 78 -2.35 -5.19 -11.95
CA ILE A 78 -0.90 -5.02 -12.09
C ILE A 78 -0.48 -4.10 -13.23
N PRO A 79 -0.92 -4.27 -14.50
CA PRO A 79 -0.42 -3.43 -15.59
C PRO A 79 -0.75 -1.94 -15.40
N GLY A 80 -1.99 -1.62 -15.00
CA GLY A 80 -2.39 -0.24 -14.74
C GLY A 80 -1.66 0.35 -13.54
N VAL A 81 -1.67 -0.36 -12.41
CA VAL A 81 -1.00 0.07 -11.17
C VAL A 81 0.50 0.23 -11.36
N CYS A 82 1.18 -0.69 -12.06
CA CYS A 82 2.62 -0.61 -12.29
C CYS A 82 2.98 0.62 -13.12
N LEU A 83 2.28 0.83 -14.24
CA LEU A 83 2.51 2.00 -15.10
C LEU A 83 2.24 3.30 -14.34
N GLY A 84 1.12 3.36 -13.62
CA GLY A 84 0.76 4.49 -12.78
C GLY A 84 1.81 4.74 -11.71
N ALA A 85 2.22 3.72 -10.96
CA ALA A 85 3.18 3.85 -9.87
C ALA A 85 4.56 4.27 -10.36
N PHE A 86 5.04 3.72 -11.48
CA PHE A 86 6.30 4.13 -12.09
C PHE A 86 6.26 5.61 -12.50
N MET A 87 5.22 6.03 -13.21
CA MET A 87 5.04 7.43 -13.61
C MET A 87 4.92 8.33 -12.38
N GLY A 88 4.10 7.94 -11.40
CA GLY A 88 3.92 8.67 -10.15
C GLY A 88 5.23 8.85 -9.39
N GLY A 89 6.03 7.79 -9.25
CA GLY A 89 7.34 7.83 -8.62
C GLY A 89 8.33 8.76 -9.36
N ALA A 90 8.33 8.71 -10.69
CA ALA A 90 9.15 9.62 -11.51
C ALA A 90 8.68 11.09 -11.43
N LEU A 91 7.36 11.31 -11.35
CA LEU A 91 6.75 12.64 -11.22
C LEU A 91 7.10 13.32 -9.89
N VAL A 92 7.42 12.57 -8.82
CA VAL A 92 7.84 13.16 -7.53
C VAL A 92 9.06 14.06 -7.69
N ALA A 93 9.95 13.78 -8.64
CA ALA A 93 11.13 14.61 -8.88
C ALA A 93 10.80 16.00 -9.44
N PHE A 94 9.66 16.15 -10.11
CA PHE A 94 9.23 17.39 -10.78
C PHE A 94 8.20 18.18 -9.98
N VAL A 95 7.66 17.58 -8.91
CA VAL A 95 6.59 18.16 -8.11
C VAL A 95 7.18 18.78 -6.85
N ASP A 96 6.73 19.99 -6.52
CA ASP A 96 7.15 20.70 -5.31
C ASP A 96 6.71 19.95 -4.03
N GLU A 97 7.55 19.98 -3.00
CA GLU A 97 7.30 19.27 -1.74
C GLU A 97 6.03 19.78 -1.05
N THR A 98 5.75 21.09 -1.16
CA THR A 98 4.53 21.71 -0.64
C THR A 98 3.28 21.13 -1.30
N PHE A 99 3.31 20.97 -2.62
CA PHE A 99 2.19 20.40 -3.37
C PHE A 99 2.00 18.93 -3.01
N LEU A 100 3.09 18.17 -2.90
CA LEU A 100 3.03 16.76 -2.53
C LEU A 100 2.42 16.58 -1.13
N LEU A 101 2.77 17.46 -0.18
CA LEU A 101 2.22 17.46 1.17
C LEU A 101 0.72 17.79 1.18
N TRP A 102 0.28 18.79 0.41
CA TRP A 102 -1.15 19.07 0.26
C TRP A 102 -1.91 17.91 -0.40
N LEU A 103 -1.35 17.29 -1.44
CA LEU A 103 -1.92 16.10 -2.08
C LEU A 103 -2.07 14.97 -1.06
N PHE A 104 -1.07 14.77 -0.20
CA PHE A 104 -1.07 13.79 0.86
C PHE A 104 -2.17 14.07 1.90
N VAL A 105 -2.32 15.33 2.33
CA VAL A 105 -3.37 15.77 3.27
C VAL A 105 -4.76 15.54 2.68
N PHE A 106 -5.02 15.98 1.44
CA PHE A 106 -6.30 15.76 0.77
C PHE A 106 -6.61 14.28 0.63
N PHE A 107 -5.60 13.47 0.30
CA PHE A 107 -5.73 12.03 0.17
C PHE A 107 -6.10 11.36 1.51
N LEU A 108 -5.36 11.66 2.59
CA LEU A 108 -5.67 11.13 3.92
C LEU A 108 -7.02 11.62 4.44
N ALA A 109 -7.36 12.90 4.23
CA ALA A 109 -8.65 13.45 4.62
C ALA A 109 -9.79 12.76 3.85
N GLY A 110 -9.64 12.52 2.55
CA GLY A 110 -10.60 11.79 1.74
C GLY A 110 -10.77 10.34 2.19
N LEU A 111 -9.66 9.64 2.49
CA LEU A 111 -9.69 8.28 3.03
C LEU A 111 -10.34 8.21 4.41
N GLY A 112 -9.96 9.11 5.32
CA GLY A 112 -10.53 9.21 6.65
C GLY A 112 -12.03 9.52 6.60
N GLY A 113 -12.43 10.49 5.77
CA GLY A 113 -13.82 10.83 5.51
C GLY A 113 -14.62 9.65 4.98
N ARG A 114 -14.06 8.89 4.02
CA ARG A 114 -14.70 7.67 3.50
C ARG A 114 -14.86 6.61 4.60
N MET A 115 -13.87 6.41 5.47
CA MET A 115 -13.96 5.46 6.58
C MET A 115 -15.03 5.87 7.60
N VAL A 116 -15.16 7.17 7.91
CA VAL A 116 -16.22 7.70 8.79
C VAL A 116 -17.60 7.53 8.16
N TYR A 117 -17.74 7.79 6.85
CA TYR A 117 -18.99 7.58 6.12
C TYR A 117 -19.41 6.10 6.12
N THR A 118 -18.43 5.20 5.91
CA THR A 118 -18.64 3.74 5.94
C THR A 118 -19.05 3.25 7.33
N PHE A 119 -18.58 3.88 8.40
CA PHE A 119 -18.98 3.53 9.77
C PHE A 119 -20.44 3.91 10.05
N TRP A 120 -20.96 4.95 9.40
CA TRP A 120 -22.34 5.39 9.54
C TRP A 120 -23.32 4.50 8.76
N GLU A 121 -22.93 3.94 7.62
CA GLU A 121 -23.73 3.00 6.82
C GLU A 121 -23.59 1.54 7.27
N ARG A 122 -23.41 1.27 8.58
CA ARG A 122 -23.54 -0.11 9.10
C ARG A 122 -24.99 -0.58 9.00
N GLY A 123 -25.34 -1.13 7.85
CA GLY A 123 -26.60 -1.81 7.62
C GLY A 123 -26.71 -2.33 6.20
N LYS A 124 -26.48 -3.64 6.04
CA LYS A 124 -26.71 -4.48 4.84
C LYS A 124 -25.53 -4.58 3.87
N ILE A 125 -24.58 -5.45 4.19
CA ILE A 125 -23.91 -6.24 3.15
C ILE A 125 -24.43 -7.66 3.35
N GLU A 126 -25.57 -7.96 2.72
CA GLU A 126 -26.09 -9.32 2.60
C GLU A 126 -25.22 -10.12 1.63
N ASP A 127 -24.98 -11.37 2.01
CA ASP A 127 -24.26 -12.40 1.28
C ASP A 127 -24.96 -12.71 -0.06
N GLU A 128 -24.65 -11.93 -1.10
CA GLU A 128 -24.89 -12.37 -2.47
C GLU A 128 -23.57 -12.46 -3.24
N PHE A 129 -23.23 -13.70 -3.58
CA PHE A 129 -22.12 -14.07 -4.46
C PHE A 129 -22.58 -14.17 -5.92
N PRO A 130 -22.42 -13.12 -6.76
CA PRO A 130 -22.34 -13.32 -8.18
C PRO A 130 -20.89 -13.55 -8.62
N LYS A 131 -20.74 -14.53 -9.52
CA LYS A 131 -19.49 -14.97 -10.15
C LYS A 131 -18.85 -13.87 -10.98
N CYS A 132 -17.52 -13.97 -11.03
CA CYS A 132 -16.59 -13.53 -12.08
C CYS A 132 -16.71 -12.07 -12.53
N ILE A 133 -15.56 -11.40 -12.46
CA ILE A 133 -15.20 -10.28 -13.33
C ILE A 133 -15.79 -10.53 -14.73
N VAL A 134 -16.84 -9.79 -15.07
CA VAL A 134 -17.39 -9.78 -16.43
C VAL A 134 -16.38 -9.05 -17.29
N THR A 135 -15.80 -9.76 -18.26
CA THR A 135 -14.73 -9.36 -19.17
C THR A 135 -14.98 -8.03 -19.90
N THR A 136 -16.22 -7.54 -19.91
CA THR A 136 -16.66 -6.29 -20.55
C THR A 136 -16.17 -5.00 -19.84
N MET A 137 -15.62 -5.10 -18.62
CA MET A 137 -15.20 -3.93 -17.81
C MET A 137 -13.67 -3.78 -17.63
N TYR A 138 -12.87 -4.45 -18.47
CA TYR A 138 -11.39 -4.39 -18.43
C TYR A 138 -10.78 -2.97 -18.53
N PRO A 139 -11.18 -2.13 -19.52
CA PRO A 139 -10.58 -0.80 -19.71
C PRO A 139 -10.73 0.16 -18.52
N PRO A 140 -11.92 0.34 -17.91
CA PRO A 140 -12.08 1.25 -16.78
C PRO A 140 -11.35 0.75 -15.53
N ILE A 141 -11.21 -0.56 -15.33
CA ILE A 141 -10.43 -1.11 -14.22
C ILE A 141 -8.96 -0.76 -14.38
N VAL A 142 -8.39 -0.93 -15.57
CA VAL A 142 -6.99 -0.57 -15.83
C VAL A 142 -6.76 0.93 -15.70
N LEU A 143 -7.68 1.77 -16.19
CA LEU A 143 -7.61 3.22 -16.04
C LEU A 143 -7.69 3.67 -14.58
N PHE A 144 -8.59 3.06 -13.81
CA PHE A 144 -8.69 3.31 -12.37
C PHE A 144 -7.42 2.86 -11.64
N SER A 145 -6.94 1.65 -11.96
CA SER A 145 -5.69 1.09 -11.43
C SER A 145 -4.50 2.00 -11.72
N PHE A 146 -4.46 2.60 -12.91
CA PHE A 146 -3.45 3.58 -13.29
C PHE A 146 -3.53 4.84 -12.44
N GLY A 147 -4.72 5.43 -12.26
CA GLY A 147 -4.90 6.60 -11.39
C GLY A 147 -4.51 6.31 -9.94
N VAL A 148 -4.92 5.16 -9.40
CA VAL A 148 -4.53 4.71 -8.05
C VAL A 148 -3.02 4.50 -7.95
N GLY A 149 -2.41 3.87 -8.95
CA GLY A 149 -0.98 3.67 -9.03
C GLY A 149 -0.22 4.99 -9.05
N LEU A 150 -0.69 5.96 -9.85
CA LEU A 150 -0.07 7.28 -9.99
C LEU A 150 -0.09 8.07 -8.69
N ILE A 151 -1.24 8.16 -8.03
CA ILE A 151 -1.36 8.83 -6.72
C ILE A 151 -0.54 8.07 -5.66
N SER A 152 -0.62 6.75 -5.65
CA SER A 152 0.13 5.92 -4.71
C SER A 152 1.65 6.04 -4.87
N GLY A 153 2.14 6.07 -6.11
CA GLY A 153 3.55 6.22 -6.43
C GLY A 153 4.08 7.60 -6.06
N LEU A 154 3.28 8.64 -6.29
CA LEU A 154 3.57 10.01 -5.84
C LEU A 154 3.70 10.08 -4.31
N LEU A 155 2.71 9.55 -3.59
CA LEU A 155 2.62 9.66 -2.13
C LEU A 155 3.48 8.63 -1.37
N GLY A 156 3.98 7.60 -2.05
CA GLY A 156 4.73 6.50 -1.42
C GLY A 156 3.88 5.60 -0.54
N ILE A 157 2.56 5.53 -0.80
CA ILE A 157 1.58 4.86 0.06
C ILE A 157 1.41 3.36 -0.27
N GLY A 158 1.87 2.92 -1.44
CA GLY A 158 1.81 1.52 -1.84
C GLY A 158 0.41 0.98 -2.15
N GLY A 159 -0.56 1.80 -2.52
CA GLY A 159 -1.78 1.45 -3.28
C GLY A 159 -2.84 0.61 -2.57
N GLY A 160 -2.45 -0.19 -1.58
CA GLY A 160 -3.30 -1.17 -0.90
C GLY A 160 -4.52 -0.55 -0.23
N VAL A 161 -4.38 0.68 0.26
CA VAL A 161 -5.47 1.45 0.90
C VAL A 161 -6.70 1.61 0.00
N LEU A 162 -6.47 1.79 -1.30
CA LEU A 162 -7.55 1.95 -2.27
C LEU A 162 -7.91 0.64 -2.94
N ILE A 163 -6.93 -0.23 -3.17
CA ILE A 163 -7.12 -1.51 -3.85
C ILE A 163 -7.93 -2.50 -2.99
N VAL A 164 -7.68 -2.58 -1.67
CA VAL A 164 -8.42 -3.46 -0.76
C VAL A 164 -9.93 -3.17 -0.79
N PRO A 165 -10.40 -1.92 -0.52
CA PRO A 165 -11.82 -1.63 -0.60
C PRO A 165 -12.35 -1.78 -2.03
N PHE A 166 -11.58 -1.46 -3.07
CA PHE A 166 -12.03 -1.69 -4.44
C PHE A 166 -12.37 -3.17 -4.69
N ILE A 167 -11.50 -4.09 -4.27
CA ILE A 167 -11.74 -5.54 -4.40
C ILE A 167 -12.94 -6.00 -3.55
N ILE A 168 -13.13 -5.43 -2.35
CA ILE A 168 -14.26 -5.79 -1.48
C ILE A 168 -15.59 -5.27 -2.03
N TYR A 169 -15.69 -3.98 -2.38
CA TYR A 169 -16.95 -3.36 -2.76
C TYR A 169 -17.36 -3.68 -4.20
N ILE A 170 -16.41 -3.73 -5.13
CA ILE A 170 -16.70 -3.87 -6.56
C ILE A 170 -16.58 -5.33 -6.99
N CYS A 171 -15.52 -6.03 -6.58
CA CYS A 171 -15.36 -7.45 -6.91
C CYS A 171 -16.09 -8.39 -5.93
N LYS A 172 -16.68 -7.86 -4.84
CA LYS A 172 -17.42 -8.62 -3.81
C LYS A 172 -16.65 -9.83 -3.27
N HIS A 173 -15.32 -9.74 -3.26
CA HIS A 173 -14.49 -10.81 -2.71
C HIS A 173 -14.52 -10.79 -1.18
N PRO A 174 -14.48 -11.96 -0.52
CA PRO A 174 -14.33 -12.04 0.92
C PRO A 174 -13.06 -11.31 1.38
N THR A 175 -13.16 -10.60 2.50
CA THR A 175 -12.12 -9.73 3.05
C THR A 175 -10.74 -10.39 3.12
N LYS A 176 -10.69 -11.68 3.49
CA LYS A 176 -9.45 -12.47 3.56
C LYS A 176 -8.78 -12.67 2.19
N PHE A 177 -9.55 -12.87 1.13
CA PHE A 177 -9.02 -13.00 -0.23
C PHE A 177 -8.63 -11.65 -0.82
N ALA A 178 -9.43 -10.61 -0.54
CA ALA A 178 -9.10 -9.25 -0.96
C ALA A 178 -7.77 -8.77 -0.36
N ALA A 179 -7.55 -9.04 0.93
CA ALA A 179 -6.31 -8.78 1.66
C ALA A 179 -5.10 -9.53 1.07
N GLY A 180 -5.28 -10.79 0.65
CA GLY A 180 -4.21 -11.57 0.01
C GLY A 180 -3.85 -11.05 -1.38
N SER A 181 -4.85 -10.79 -2.21
CA SER A 181 -4.68 -10.28 -3.58
C SER A 181 -4.08 -8.87 -3.60
N SER A 182 -4.50 -7.98 -2.69
CA SER A 182 -3.93 -6.63 -2.59
C SER A 182 -2.44 -6.67 -2.29
N LEU A 183 -1.96 -7.54 -1.40
CA LEU A 183 -0.52 -7.64 -1.07
C LEU A 183 0.32 -7.95 -2.31
N VAL A 184 -0.19 -8.77 -3.24
CA VAL A 184 0.49 -9.02 -4.52
C VAL A 184 0.53 -7.75 -5.36
N ILE A 185 -0.61 -7.09 -5.54
CA ILE A 185 -0.71 -5.86 -6.35
C ILE A 185 0.18 -4.75 -5.77
N VAL A 186 0.16 -4.58 -4.44
CA VAL A 186 1.00 -3.64 -3.69
C VAL A 186 2.48 -3.94 -3.89
N SER A 187 2.88 -5.20 -3.88
CA SER A 187 4.28 -5.59 -4.10
C SER A 187 4.77 -5.13 -5.48
N PHE A 188 3.98 -5.41 -6.53
CA PHE A 188 4.31 -4.96 -7.88
C PHE A 188 4.27 -3.43 -8.01
N SER A 189 3.27 -2.77 -7.40
CA SER A 189 3.16 -1.31 -7.37
C SER A 189 4.35 -0.65 -6.70
N ALA A 190 4.76 -1.15 -5.52
CA ALA A 190 5.82 -0.59 -4.72
C ALA A 190 7.16 -0.77 -5.43
N PHE A 191 7.38 -1.94 -6.06
CA PHE A 191 8.55 -2.17 -6.89
C PHE A 191 8.60 -1.21 -8.09
N SER A 192 7.47 -1.05 -8.80
CA SER A 192 7.37 -0.15 -9.95
C SER A 192 7.57 1.32 -9.57
N GLY A 193 6.95 1.76 -8.48
CA GLY A 193 7.12 3.12 -7.95
C GLY A 193 8.53 3.37 -7.43
N LEU A 194 9.14 2.38 -6.79
CA LEU A 194 10.54 2.43 -6.37
C LEU A 194 11.48 2.60 -7.55
N LEU A 195 11.24 1.89 -8.67
CA LEU A 195 12.02 2.05 -9.90
C LEU A 195 11.89 3.47 -10.48
N GLY A 196 10.68 4.03 -10.49
CA GLY A 196 10.45 5.42 -10.90
C GLY A 196 11.18 6.43 -10.02
N TYR A 197 11.25 6.15 -8.71
CA TYR A 197 11.92 7.01 -7.73
C TYR A 197 13.46 6.89 -7.78
N ALA A 198 13.96 5.65 -7.92
CA ALA A 198 15.39 5.31 -7.94
C ALA A 198 16.15 5.99 -9.09
N ALA A 199 15.44 6.35 -10.16
CA ALA A 199 16.01 7.05 -11.31
C ALA A 199 16.47 8.49 -10.99
N PHE A 200 15.98 9.11 -9.90
CA PHE A 200 16.17 10.55 -9.68
C PHE A 200 16.76 10.96 -8.32
N ARG A 201 16.72 10.12 -7.27
CA ARG A 201 17.14 10.52 -5.91
C ARG A 201 17.81 9.42 -5.09
N ALA A 202 18.55 9.86 -4.07
CA ALA A 202 19.36 9.01 -3.19
C ALA A 202 18.53 8.32 -2.09
N PHE A 203 18.95 7.11 -1.74
CA PHE A 203 18.37 6.30 -0.67
C PHE A 203 19.12 6.48 0.64
N ASP A 204 18.37 6.61 1.73
CA ASP A 204 18.95 6.58 3.07
C ASP A 204 19.10 5.12 3.54
N ILE A 205 20.15 4.48 3.03
CA ILE A 205 20.48 3.07 3.27
C ILE A 205 20.45 2.66 4.75
N PRO A 206 21.01 3.42 5.72
CA PRO A 206 20.97 3.01 7.13
C PRO A 206 19.55 2.98 7.70
N LEU A 207 18.70 3.96 7.35
CA LEU A 207 17.32 4.00 7.80
C LEU A 207 16.54 2.81 7.25
N ILE A 208 16.67 2.54 5.95
CA ILE A 208 16.00 1.44 5.25
C ILE A 208 16.41 0.08 5.83
N LEU A 209 17.69 -0.11 6.15
CA LEU A 209 18.19 -1.40 6.62
C LEU A 209 17.66 -1.72 8.02
N VAL A 210 17.67 -0.75 8.93
CA VAL A 210 17.16 -0.94 10.30
C VAL A 210 15.64 -1.11 10.31
N THR A 211 14.92 -0.22 9.63
CA THR A 211 13.46 -0.29 9.56
C THR A 211 12.98 -1.49 8.75
N GLY A 212 13.71 -1.90 7.71
CA GLY A 212 13.39 -3.07 6.88
C GLY A 212 13.36 -4.38 7.68
N ILE A 213 14.32 -4.60 8.58
CA ILE A 213 14.33 -5.77 9.47
C ILE A 213 13.10 -5.75 10.38
N ALA A 214 12.77 -4.59 10.95
CA ALA A 214 11.59 -4.44 11.80
C ALA A 214 10.29 -4.73 11.02
N VAL A 215 10.15 -4.23 9.81
CA VAL A 215 9.00 -4.48 8.95
C VAL A 215 8.92 -5.93 8.50
N LEU A 216 10.04 -6.59 8.20
CA LEU A 216 10.06 -8.02 7.87
C LEU A 216 9.45 -8.87 8.98
N ILE A 217 9.88 -8.63 10.23
CA ILE A 217 9.42 -9.36 11.40
C ILE A 217 7.97 -8.99 11.71
N GLY A 218 7.64 -7.69 11.76
CA GLY A 218 6.30 -7.19 12.05
C GLY A 218 5.26 -7.68 11.02
N GLY A 219 5.59 -7.60 9.73
CA GLY A 219 4.73 -8.10 8.65
C GLY A 219 4.52 -9.61 8.72
N ASN A 220 5.55 -10.40 9.00
CA ASN A 220 5.39 -11.86 9.11
C ASN A 220 4.50 -12.24 10.30
N LEU A 221 4.73 -11.62 11.46
CA LEU A 221 3.97 -11.86 12.68
C LEU A 221 2.51 -11.40 12.51
N GLY A 222 2.29 -10.21 11.95
CA GLY A 222 0.97 -9.63 11.71
C GLY A 222 0.13 -10.45 10.73
N ALA A 223 0.75 -10.91 9.63
CA ALA A 223 0.07 -11.80 8.70
C ALA A 223 -0.36 -13.11 9.39
N ARG A 224 0.52 -13.73 10.18
CA ARG A 224 0.21 -14.99 10.89
C ARG A 224 -0.90 -14.85 11.92
N THR A 225 -0.94 -13.74 12.66
CA THR A 225 -1.94 -13.51 13.70
C THR A 225 -3.34 -13.23 13.14
N SER A 226 -3.47 -12.59 11.97
CA SER A 226 -4.78 -12.41 11.31
C SER A 226 -5.46 -13.72 10.87
N MET A 227 -4.68 -14.82 10.88
CA MET A 227 -5.07 -16.11 10.33
C MET A 227 -5.43 -17.13 11.40
N ARG A 228 -5.36 -16.75 12.69
CA ARG A 228 -5.92 -17.49 13.83
C ARG A 228 -7.38 -17.10 14.02
#